data_AF-A0A1D2RBQ0-F1
#
_entry.id   AF-A0A1D2RBQ0-F1
#
_cell.length_a   1.000
_cell.length_b   1.000
_cell.length_c   1.000
_cell.angle_alpha   90.00
_cell.angle_beta   90.00
_cell.angle_gamma   90.00
#
_symmetry.space_group_name_H-M   'P 1'
#
loop_
_entity.id
_entity.type
_entity.pdbx_description
1 polymer ?
#
loop_
_entity_poly.entity_id
_entity_poly.type
_entity_poly.pdbx_seq_one_letter_code
_entity_poly.pdbx_strand_id
1 'polypeptide(L)'
;MGVIAILATTYSFAVVDDGVGSIDQECQANGFDFGIVKFEWNTTTNSYTYENPEIPPYDVNVTGDDERADWTASPAVDGVLHKEAGNTFVHAGGTSGTVDMNENAISHITFCGSENGAPEFLTPAIALAVLLTTPAFAYLVVKRR
;
A
#
# COMPACT_ATOMS: atom_id res chain seq x y z
N MET A 1 17.68 52.56 15.26
CA MET A 1 17.90 51.22 15.85
C MET A 1 16.88 50.28 15.23
N GLY A 2 17.28 49.55 14.19
CA GLY A 2 16.38 48.65 13.45
C GLY A 2 16.67 47.21 13.85
N VAL A 3 15.65 46.50 14.35
CA VAL A 3 15.75 45.09 14.72
C VAL A 3 15.50 44.27 13.45
N ILE A 4 16.52 43.53 12.99
CA ILE A 4 16.39 42.57 11.90
C ILE A 4 15.85 41.28 12.51
N ALA A 5 14.58 40.96 12.22
CA ALA A 5 14.00 39.66 12.55
C ALA A 5 14.49 38.64 11.53
N ILE A 6 15.34 37.71 11.96
CA ILE A 6 15.74 36.55 11.16
C ILE A 6 14.62 35.52 11.30
N LEU A 7 13.79 35.36 10.26
CA LEU A 7 12.91 34.20 10.15
C LEU A 7 13.78 32.96 10.00
N ALA A 8 13.88 32.15 11.06
CA ALA A 8 14.46 30.83 10.98
C ALA A 8 13.42 29.88 10.37
N THR A 9 13.52 29.64 9.06
CA THR A 9 12.78 28.56 8.39
C THR A 9 13.38 27.24 8.88
N THR A 10 12.67 26.54 9.75
CA THR A 10 13.04 25.17 10.16
C THR A 10 12.77 24.24 8.98
N TYR A 11 13.84 23.78 8.33
CA TYR A 11 13.78 22.65 7.40
C TYR A 11 13.84 21.37 8.22
N SER A 12 12.74 20.62 8.25
CA SER A 12 12.75 19.25 8.75
C SER A 12 13.45 18.38 7.72
N PHE A 13 14.70 18.01 7.99
CA PHE A 13 15.38 16.96 7.25
C PHE A 13 14.77 15.64 7.72
N ALA A 14 14.04 14.96 6.84
CA ALA A 14 13.72 13.55 7.05
C ALA A 14 15.07 12.80 7.12
N VAL A 15 15.37 12.26 8.30
CA VAL A 15 16.48 11.32 8.45
C VAL A 15 16.11 10.10 7.63
N VAL A 16 16.72 9.97 6.45
CA VAL A 16 16.75 8.71 5.73
C VAL A 16 17.67 7.81 6.56
N ASP A 17 17.07 6.99 7.40
CA ASP A 17 17.77 5.95 8.13
C ASP A 17 18.11 4.82 7.16
N ASP A 18 19.39 4.57 6.94
CA ASP A 18 19.95 3.49 6.12
C ASP A 18 19.92 2.12 6.84
N GLY A 19 19.02 1.95 7.83
CA GLY A 19 18.71 0.68 8.48
C GLY A 19 17.39 0.13 7.93
N VAL A 20 17.20 -1.18 7.92
CA VAL A 20 15.86 -1.76 7.76
C VAL A 20 15.02 -1.20 8.91
N GLY A 21 14.24 -0.15 8.62
CA GLY A 21 13.54 0.63 9.64
C GLY A 21 12.60 -0.25 10.46
N SER A 22 12.15 0.24 11.61
CA SER A 22 11.06 -0.44 12.30
C SER A 22 9.83 -0.53 11.39
N ILE A 23 8.96 -1.53 11.62
CA ILE A 23 7.72 -1.69 10.84
C ILE A 23 6.93 -0.36 10.79
N ASP A 24 6.80 0.32 11.93
CA ASP A 24 6.15 1.64 12.00
C ASP A 24 6.83 2.68 11.11
N GLN A 25 8.17 2.73 11.11
CA GLN A 25 8.92 3.69 10.31
C GLN A 25 8.74 3.43 8.81
N GLU A 26 8.73 2.17 8.37
CA GLU A 26 8.45 1.81 6.97
C GLU A 26 7.03 2.23 6.56
N CYS A 27 6.03 1.96 7.40
CA CYS A 27 4.65 2.32 7.13
C CYS A 27 4.44 3.84 7.12
N GLN A 28 5.00 4.57 8.10
CA GLN A 28 4.90 6.02 8.20
C GLN A 28 5.60 6.74 7.05
N ALA A 29 6.75 6.22 6.59
CA ALA A 29 7.43 6.74 5.41
C ALA A 29 6.60 6.61 4.12
N ASN A 30 5.63 5.70 4.10
CA ASN A 30 4.75 5.43 2.96
C ASN A 30 3.30 5.95 3.15
N GLY A 31 3.07 6.81 4.16
CA GLY A 31 1.80 7.51 4.35
C GLY A 31 0.74 6.77 5.16
N PHE A 32 1.12 5.72 5.89
CA PHE A 32 0.29 5.03 6.88
C PHE A 32 0.60 5.54 8.29
N ASP A 33 -0.22 5.20 9.28
CA ASP A 33 -0.03 5.69 10.65
C ASP A 33 0.83 4.74 11.49
N PHE A 34 0.69 3.42 11.30
CA PHE A 34 1.43 2.39 12.05
C PHE A 34 1.66 1.11 11.25
N GLY A 35 2.60 0.29 11.72
CA GLY A 35 2.91 -1.02 11.19
C GLY A 35 2.26 -2.15 11.97
N ILE A 36 1.68 -3.14 11.28
CA ILE A 36 0.96 -4.26 11.89
C ILE A 36 1.88 -5.46 12.09
N VAL A 37 2.53 -5.91 11.01
CA VAL A 37 3.42 -7.08 11.00
C VAL A 37 4.30 -7.05 9.76
N LYS A 38 5.47 -7.67 9.83
CA LYS A 38 6.39 -7.83 8.71
C LYS A 38 6.77 -9.29 8.52
N PHE A 39 6.91 -9.69 7.26
CA PHE A 39 7.34 -11.01 6.85
C PHE A 39 8.60 -10.89 5.99
N GLU A 40 9.70 -11.43 6.47
CA GLU A 40 10.97 -11.50 5.74
C GLU A 40 11.05 -12.82 4.97
N TRP A 41 11.58 -12.78 3.75
CA TRP A 41 11.86 -13.99 2.97
C TRP A 41 13.08 -14.71 3.53
N ASN A 42 12.90 -15.96 3.96
CA ASN A 42 13.99 -16.78 4.44
C ASN A 42 14.50 -17.70 3.33
N THR A 43 15.66 -17.37 2.77
CA THR A 43 16.31 -18.14 1.68
C THR A 43 16.80 -19.53 2.11
N THR A 44 16.81 -19.84 3.41
CA THR A 44 17.20 -21.17 3.92
C THR A 44 16.01 -22.11 3.93
N THR A 45 14.82 -21.61 4.29
CA THR A 45 13.59 -22.41 4.35
C THR A 45 12.69 -22.23 3.13
N ASN A 46 13.04 -21.30 2.23
CA ASN A 46 12.22 -20.87 1.10
C ASN A 46 10.79 -20.55 1.54
N SER A 47 10.67 -19.73 2.58
CA SER A 47 9.38 -19.36 3.16
C SER A 47 9.44 -17.98 3.81
N TYR A 48 8.29 -17.32 3.89
CA TYR A 48 8.14 -16.11 4.70
C TYR A 48 8.17 -16.42 6.19
N THR A 49 8.94 -15.63 6.93
CA THR A 49 9.06 -15.71 8.39
C THR A 49 8.69 -14.38 9.02
N TYR A 50 7.88 -14.43 10.08
CA TYR A 50 7.51 -13.26 10.85
C TYR A 50 8.73 -12.58 11.45
N GLU A 51 8.84 -11.28 11.25
CA GLU A 51 9.75 -10.42 11.98
C GLU A 51 8.92 -9.39 12.76
N ASN A 52 9.30 -9.16 14.03
CA ASN A 52 8.69 -8.16 14.93
C ASN A 52 7.29 -8.53 15.49
N PRO A 53 6.69 -7.70 16.38
CA PRO A 53 5.45 -8.07 17.06
C PRO A 53 4.23 -7.87 16.14
N GLU A 54 3.44 -8.93 16.01
CA GLU A 54 2.04 -8.85 15.60
C GLU A 54 1.28 -7.93 16.56
N ILE A 55 0.48 -7.01 16.02
CA ILE A 55 -0.42 -6.18 16.82
C ILE A 55 -1.80 -6.86 16.89
N PRO A 56 -2.25 -7.34 18.06
CA PRO A 56 -3.63 -7.80 18.22
C PRO A 56 -4.61 -6.65 17.93
N PRO A 57 -5.70 -6.87 17.20
CA PRO A 57 -6.31 -8.18 16.89
C PRO A 57 -6.04 -8.70 15.45
N TYR A 58 -4.93 -8.32 14.80
CA TYR A 58 -4.66 -8.72 13.42
C TYR A 58 -4.10 -10.13 13.29
N ASP A 59 -4.82 -10.99 12.58
CA ASP A 59 -4.33 -12.28 12.09
C ASP A 59 -3.95 -12.14 10.61
N VAL A 60 -2.67 -12.23 10.30
CA VAL A 60 -2.11 -12.05 8.96
C VAL A 60 -1.30 -13.27 8.59
N ASN A 61 -1.43 -13.74 7.35
CA ASN A 61 -0.67 -14.87 6.84
C ASN A 61 -0.16 -14.58 5.43
N VAL A 62 1.06 -15.05 5.13
CA VAL A 62 1.72 -14.92 3.82
C VAL A 62 2.19 -16.28 3.36
N THR A 63 1.95 -16.59 2.09
CA THR A 63 2.35 -17.82 1.40
C THR A 63 2.92 -17.50 0.02
N GLY A 64 3.51 -18.48 -0.65
CA GLY A 64 4.14 -18.28 -1.96
C GLY A 64 5.67 -18.31 -1.86
N ASP A 65 6.33 -17.56 -2.73
CA ASP A 65 7.77 -17.47 -2.84
C ASP A 65 8.28 -16.02 -2.95
N ASP A 66 9.56 -15.84 -3.28
CA ASP A 66 10.21 -14.54 -3.46
C ASP A 66 9.95 -13.90 -4.83
N GLU A 67 9.21 -14.55 -5.71
CA GLU A 67 8.73 -13.95 -6.96
C GLU A 67 7.26 -13.54 -6.87
N ARG A 68 6.46 -14.29 -6.10
CA ARG A 68 5.02 -14.06 -5.91
C ARG A 68 4.56 -14.50 -4.53
N ALA A 69 3.95 -13.56 -3.80
CA ALA A 69 3.43 -13.79 -2.46
C ALA A 69 1.93 -13.52 -2.36
N ASP A 70 1.19 -14.52 -1.91
CA ASP A 70 -0.24 -14.41 -1.61
C ASP A 70 -0.43 -14.19 -0.11
N TRP A 71 -1.32 -13.27 0.26
CA TRP A 71 -1.55 -12.91 1.66
C TRP A 71 -3.02 -12.82 2.03
N THR A 72 -3.29 -13.00 3.33
CA THR A 72 -4.61 -12.81 3.95
C THR A 72 -4.47 -12.04 5.26
N ALA A 73 -5.50 -11.27 5.63
CA ALA A 73 -5.55 -10.53 6.88
C ALA A 73 -6.97 -10.46 7.46
N SER A 74 -7.06 -10.50 8.78
CA SER A 74 -8.29 -10.28 9.55
C SER A 74 -7.99 -9.54 10.86
N PRO A 75 -8.48 -8.30 11.07
CA PRO A 75 -9.29 -7.50 10.15
C PRO A 75 -8.51 -7.02 8.91
N ALA A 76 -9.17 -6.29 8.02
CA ALA A 76 -8.53 -5.74 6.82
C ALA A 76 -7.40 -4.78 7.21
N VAL A 77 -6.29 -4.85 6.47
CA VAL A 77 -5.19 -3.88 6.56
C VAL A 77 -5.44 -2.71 5.61
N ASP A 78 -4.86 -1.55 5.89
CA ASP A 78 -5.02 -0.36 5.05
C ASP A 78 -4.04 -0.35 3.86
N GLY A 79 -2.88 -0.99 4.02
CA GLY A 79 -1.88 -1.11 2.97
C GLY A 79 -0.93 -2.27 3.15
N VAL A 80 -0.33 -2.66 2.02
CA VAL A 80 0.71 -3.69 1.97
C VAL A 80 1.90 -3.11 1.23
N LEU A 81 3.06 -3.13 1.87
CA LEU A 81 4.33 -2.76 1.27
C LEU A 81 5.07 -4.04 0.92
N HIS A 82 5.77 -4.07 -0.21
CA HIS A 82 6.83 -5.04 -0.41
C HIS A 82 8.11 -4.33 -0.79
N LYS A 83 9.23 -4.93 -0.39
CA LYS A 83 10.56 -4.44 -0.68
C LYS A 83 11.27 -5.37 -1.64
N GLU A 84 11.91 -4.78 -2.63
CA GLU A 84 12.79 -5.46 -3.56
C GLU A 84 14.15 -4.74 -3.53
N ALA A 85 15.19 -5.42 -3.06
CA ALA A 85 16.50 -4.83 -2.85
C ALA A 85 16.42 -3.50 -2.05
N GLY A 86 16.64 -2.36 -2.71
CA GLY A 86 16.58 -1.02 -2.09
C GLY A 86 15.26 -0.28 -2.26
N ASN A 87 14.30 -0.82 -3.00
CA ASN A 87 13.06 -0.14 -3.38
C ASN A 87 11.85 -0.69 -2.62
N THR A 88 10.96 0.20 -2.22
CA THR A 88 9.68 -0.15 -1.58
C THR A 88 8.53 0.20 -2.52
N PHE A 89 7.56 -0.70 -2.63
CA PHE A 89 6.38 -0.54 -3.46
C PHE A 89 5.11 -0.69 -2.61
N VAL A 90 4.15 0.20 -2.85
CA VAL A 90 2.90 0.27 -2.10
C VAL A 90 1.77 -0.41 -2.87
N HIS A 91 1.04 -1.29 -2.20
CA HIS A 91 -0.17 -1.95 -2.69
C HIS A 91 -1.38 -1.55 -1.86
N ALA A 92 -2.55 -1.68 -2.47
CA ALA A 92 -3.82 -1.54 -1.76
C ALA A 92 -3.94 -2.60 -0.66
N GLY A 93 -4.47 -2.18 0.50
CA GLY A 93 -4.86 -3.08 1.57
C GLY A 93 -6.14 -3.86 1.29
N GLY A 94 -6.64 -4.53 2.32
CA GLY A 94 -7.80 -5.41 2.27
C GLY A 94 -7.64 -6.62 3.18
N THR A 95 -8.47 -7.64 2.95
CA THR A 95 -8.42 -8.92 3.68
C THR A 95 -7.60 -9.98 2.96
N SER A 96 -7.23 -9.75 1.70
CA SER A 96 -6.37 -10.64 0.92
C SER A 96 -5.82 -9.93 -0.31
N GLY A 97 -4.71 -10.42 -0.83
CA GLY A 97 -4.15 -9.95 -2.09
C GLY A 97 -2.95 -10.78 -2.53
N THR A 98 -2.36 -10.34 -3.63
CA THR A 98 -1.14 -10.92 -4.17
C THR A 98 -0.15 -9.82 -4.48
N VAL A 99 1.12 -10.05 -4.16
CA VAL A 99 2.26 -9.26 -4.57
C VAL A 99 3.07 -10.07 -5.57
N ASP A 100 3.37 -9.48 -6.72
CA ASP A 100 4.29 -10.02 -7.71
C ASP A 100 5.55 -9.15 -7.72
N MET A 101 6.73 -9.76 -7.85
CA MET A 101 7.97 -9.03 -8.04
C MET A 101 7.95 -8.21 -9.34
N ASN A 102 8.63 -7.08 -9.33
CA ASN A 102 8.83 -6.24 -10.50
C ASN A 102 10.15 -6.58 -11.18
N GLU A 103 11.27 -6.44 -10.46
CA GLU A 103 12.62 -6.60 -11.03
C GLU A 103 13.51 -7.49 -10.17
N ASN A 104 13.37 -7.44 -8.84
CA ASN A 104 14.18 -8.25 -7.94
C ASN A 104 13.29 -9.07 -6.99
N ALA A 105 13.87 -10.15 -6.47
CA ALA A 105 13.22 -10.99 -5.47
C ALA A 105 12.69 -10.16 -4.29
N ILE A 106 11.48 -10.50 -3.84
CA ILE A 106 10.82 -9.89 -2.69
C ILE A 106 11.63 -10.22 -1.44
N SER A 107 12.20 -9.20 -0.80
CA SER A 107 12.95 -9.40 0.45
C SER A 107 12.01 -9.50 1.64
N HIS A 108 10.98 -8.65 1.68
CA HIS A 108 10.00 -8.66 2.75
C HIS A 108 8.69 -7.98 2.37
N ILE A 109 7.64 -8.29 3.13
CA ILE A 109 6.30 -7.72 3.02
C ILE A 109 5.89 -7.13 4.37
N THR A 110 5.49 -5.87 4.36
CA THR A 110 5.09 -5.11 5.56
C THR A 110 3.62 -4.74 5.45
N PHE A 111 2.84 -5.06 6.49
CA PHE A 111 1.42 -4.73 6.56
C PHE A 111 1.23 -3.47 7.41
N CYS A 112 0.46 -2.52 6.91
CA CYS A 112 0.29 -1.19 7.52
C CYS A 112 -1.17 -0.90 7.85
N GLY A 113 -1.37 -0.09 8.88
CA GLY A 113 -2.66 0.41 9.32
C GLY A 113 -2.70 1.94 9.41
N SER A 114 -3.91 2.48 9.37
CA SER A 114 -4.20 3.90 9.55
C SER A 114 -5.25 4.07 10.65
N GLU A 115 -5.05 5.06 11.54
CA GLU A 115 -6.00 5.41 12.60
C GLU A 115 -7.30 5.98 12.02
N ASN A 116 -7.22 6.57 10.83
CA ASN A 116 -8.36 6.95 10.02
C ASN A 116 -8.48 5.94 8.89
N GLY A 117 -9.07 4.77 9.17
CA GLY A 117 -9.18 3.66 8.21
C GLY A 117 -9.41 4.15 6.78
N ALA A 118 -8.56 3.70 5.86
CA ALA A 118 -8.65 4.11 4.47
C ALA A 118 -10.08 3.82 3.97
N PRO A 119 -10.75 4.75 3.26
CA PRO A 119 -12.16 4.65 2.98
C PRO A 119 -12.46 3.32 2.28
N GLU A 120 -13.12 2.44 3.03
CA GLU A 120 -13.66 1.20 2.53
C GLU A 120 -14.61 1.52 1.37
N PHE A 121 -14.26 0.98 0.20
CA PHE A 121 -14.94 1.13 -1.09
C PHE A 121 -14.75 2.47 -1.83
N LEU A 122 -13.78 2.49 -2.75
CA LEU A 122 -14.08 2.99 -4.10
C LEU A 122 -15.06 2.00 -4.76
N THR A 123 -16.31 2.05 -4.32
CA THR A 123 -17.47 1.48 -5.01
C THR A 123 -17.61 2.14 -6.40
N PRO A 124 -18.25 1.49 -7.37
CA PRO A 124 -17.96 1.59 -8.80
C PRO A 124 -18.50 2.88 -9.44
N ALA A 125 -17.89 4.03 -9.15
CA ALA A 125 -18.29 5.28 -9.81
C ALA A 125 -17.85 5.37 -11.29
N ILE A 126 -16.95 4.48 -11.76
CA ILE A 126 -16.48 4.49 -13.16
C ILE A 126 -17.41 3.69 -14.11
N ALA A 127 -18.33 2.87 -13.60
CA ALA A 127 -19.24 2.10 -14.46
C ALA A 127 -20.48 2.88 -14.93
N LEU A 128 -20.69 4.14 -14.50
CA LEU A 128 -21.82 4.97 -14.95
C LEU A 128 -21.46 6.05 -15.97
N ALA A 129 -20.28 5.99 -16.60
CA ALA A 129 -19.93 6.88 -17.70
C ALA A 129 -20.16 6.27 -19.11
N VAL A 130 -20.47 4.98 -19.21
CA VAL A 130 -20.63 4.29 -20.52
C VAL A 130 -22.10 4.17 -20.97
N LEU A 131 -23.09 4.46 -20.12
CA LEU A 131 -24.51 4.25 -20.46
C LEU A 131 -25.31 5.50 -20.87
N LEU A 132 -24.68 6.68 -20.99
CA LEU A 132 -25.42 7.92 -21.34
C LEU A 132 -24.97 8.64 -22.63
N THR A 133 -24.07 8.09 -23.44
CA THR A 133 -23.61 8.76 -24.67
C THR A 133 -24.28 8.32 -25.98
N THR A 134 -25.35 7.52 -25.97
CA THR A 134 -26.09 7.26 -27.22
C THR A 134 -27.61 7.26 -27.08
N PRO A 135 -28.22 8.47 -27.11
CA PRO A 135 -29.47 8.68 -27.81
C PRO A 135 -29.24 9.64 -29.00
N ALA A 136 -28.34 9.28 -29.92
CA ALA A 136 -28.15 10.05 -31.16
C ALA A 136 -28.35 9.23 -32.44
N PHE A 137 -28.58 7.92 -32.34
CA PHE A 137 -28.82 7.07 -33.53
C PHE A 137 -30.28 6.67 -33.78
N ALA A 138 -31.19 6.87 -32.82
CA ALA A 138 -32.62 6.60 -33.05
C ALA A 138 -33.35 7.69 -33.84
N TYR A 139 -32.81 8.93 -33.89
CA TYR A 139 -33.52 10.05 -34.54
C TYR A 139 -33.31 10.15 -36.06
N LEU A 140 -32.32 9.43 -36.62
CA LEU A 140 -32.06 9.46 -38.08
C LEU A 140 -32.81 8.39 -38.87
N VAL A 141 -33.41 7.38 -38.23
CA VAL A 141 -34.16 6.33 -38.95
C VAL A 141 -35.62 6.72 -39.20
N VAL A 142 -36.22 7.62 -38.41
CA VAL A 142 -37.64 8.00 -38.55
C VAL A 142 -37.87 9.15 -39.57
N LYS A 143 -36.81 9.83 -40.05
CA LYS A 143 -36.96 11.00 -40.94
C LYS A 143 -36.47 10.82 -42.38
N ARG A 144 -36.21 9.58 -42.82
CA ARG A 144 -36.00 9.25 -44.24
C ARG A 144 -36.68 7.94 -44.62
N ARG A 145 -38.01 7.97 -44.69
CA ARG A 145 -38.88 7.45 -45.76
C ARG A 145 -40.23 7.04 -45.21
#